data_AF-A0A367RY39-F1
#
_entry.id   AF-A0A367RY39-F1
#
_cell.length_a   1.000
_cell.length_b   1.000
_cell.length_c   1.000
_cell.angle_alpha   90.00
_cell.angle_beta   90.00
_cell.angle_gamma   90.00
#
_symmetry.space_group_name_H-M   'P 1'
#
loop_
_entity.id
_entity.type
_entity.pdbx_description
1 polymer ?
#
loop_
_entity_poly.entity_id
_entity_poly.type
_entity_poly.pdbx_seq_one_letter_code
_entity_poly.pdbx_strand_id
1 'polypeptide(L)'
;MTFLHKITKKFSRNNSQNVSGINPSVISQQPIGLKQPAKPSQPKTLAELEQEIAAQGQVSSISHQKRPSKANRGVGTKLIWIAILIGIPAGVVWLANLPYPIIRRTVVQNAPFLLLPSYMSMEQHYRQALASIEQAEYLIEKPTSAADLALGEQQLQQTKTHLDNLPVGLVNDWPEYKYWWYDWRFSVYGLNAARRQVGQLEAKVFQEKNAQTLLTDNSQALLNAKQQYQIATTVTDKKSAIADWRSALDKLEEIPGQTLAGRTAQNQLDAYKRDFKEVVGLAAGNERVSALITAAQQFSWQAAKAGQNPPHTVTEWEQIENLWSEAINRLKQISSEDLVGYAEAQKLLATYESNLGQVKVRRQAEADSVQAFFMAQREIESLMASIPTDPKNLDRNRIISQLHGIINQLEKVEKGTTVYLKAQELLLSANNKFKQLQ
;
A
#
# COMPACT_ATOMS: atom_id res chain seq x y z
N MET A 1 16.97 46.34 50.42
CA MET A 1 15.52 46.24 50.74
C MET A 1 15.11 44.77 50.59
N THR A 2 14.25 44.27 51.49
CA THR A 2 14.01 42.82 51.70
C THR A 2 12.51 42.50 51.53
N PHE A 3 12.05 41.28 51.90
CA PHE A 3 10.70 40.67 51.75
C PHE A 3 10.43 40.04 50.37
N LEU A 4 10.33 38.72 50.16
CA LEU A 4 10.37 37.50 51.02
C LEU A 4 9.04 37.07 51.72
N HIS A 5 8.25 36.20 51.06
CA HIS A 5 7.64 34.91 51.52
C HIS A 5 6.71 34.35 50.39
N LYS A 6 6.54 33.04 50.04
CA LYS A 6 6.26 31.76 50.77
C LYS A 6 4.83 31.75 51.38
N ILE A 7 3.94 30.77 51.14
CA ILE A 7 4.09 29.31 51.36
C ILE A 7 3.03 28.45 50.59
N THR A 8 3.36 27.17 50.42
CA THR A 8 2.60 26.05 49.80
C THR A 8 1.37 25.52 50.57
N LYS A 9 0.48 24.76 49.89
CA LYS A 9 -0.18 23.58 50.52
C LYS A 9 -0.56 22.45 49.53
N LYS A 10 -0.24 21.21 49.89
CA LYS A 10 -0.83 19.97 49.33
C LYS A 10 -2.13 19.63 50.10
N PHE A 11 -3.03 18.85 49.52
CA PHE A 11 -3.62 17.66 50.17
C PHE A 11 -4.20 16.68 49.14
N SER A 12 -4.19 15.37 49.46
CA SER A 12 -4.83 14.30 48.68
C SER A 12 -5.05 13.05 49.55
N ARG A 13 -6.23 12.42 49.41
CA ARG A 13 -6.85 11.21 50.05
C ARG A 13 -8.39 11.44 50.01
N ASN A 14 -9.32 10.48 49.93
CA ASN A 14 -9.27 9.01 49.90
C ASN A 14 -10.60 8.42 49.33
N ASN A 15 -10.62 7.09 49.08
CA ASN A 15 -11.77 6.15 49.16
C ASN A 15 -12.98 6.13 48.15
N SER A 16 -13.07 5.01 47.43
CA SER A 16 -14.12 3.94 47.51
C SER A 16 -15.51 3.99 46.82
N GLN A 17 -15.66 3.05 45.86
CA GLN A 17 -16.69 1.98 45.74
C GLN A 17 -18.14 2.22 45.23
N ASN A 18 -18.47 1.45 44.16
CA ASN A 18 -19.78 0.84 43.77
C ASN A 18 -20.93 1.80 43.38
N VAL A 19 -22.00 1.43 42.65
CA VAL A 19 -22.59 0.16 42.12
C VAL A 19 -23.20 0.46 40.69
N SER A 20 -23.94 -0.34 39.88
CA SER A 20 -24.57 -1.68 39.94
C SER A 20 -24.93 -2.22 38.52
N GLY A 21 -25.34 -3.49 38.41
CA GLY A 21 -26.13 -4.06 37.28
C GLY A 21 -25.34 -4.67 36.10
N ILE A 22 -25.82 -5.70 35.38
CA ILE A 22 -27.06 -6.52 35.47
C ILE A 22 -26.72 -8.03 35.19
N ASN A 23 -27.56 -8.93 35.69
CA ASN A 23 -27.53 -10.42 35.61
C ASN A 23 -28.01 -10.96 34.22
N PRO A 24 -28.10 -12.30 33.91
CA PRO A 24 -28.27 -13.45 34.82
C PRO A 24 -27.45 -14.75 34.54
N SER A 25 -27.63 -15.74 35.44
CA SER A 25 -26.98 -17.06 35.50
C SER A 25 -27.78 -18.21 34.86
N VAL A 26 -27.16 -19.39 34.69
CA VAL A 26 -27.64 -20.80 34.89
C VAL A 26 -26.42 -21.73 34.64
N ILE A 27 -25.81 -22.41 35.64
CA ILE A 27 -26.16 -23.72 36.25
C ILE A 27 -26.00 -24.91 35.25
N SER A 28 -25.24 -26.00 35.48
CA SER A 28 -24.50 -26.48 36.67
C SER A 28 -23.25 -27.36 36.38
N GLN A 29 -22.32 -27.37 37.34
CA GLN A 29 -21.50 -28.48 37.90
C GLN A 29 -20.90 -29.61 37.01
N GLN A 30 -19.56 -29.74 37.10
CA GLN A 30 -18.81 -31.00 36.91
C GLN A 30 -18.75 -31.81 38.24
N PRO A 31 -18.17 -33.03 38.26
CA PRO A 31 -16.75 -33.11 38.70
C PRO A 31 -15.83 -34.13 37.99
N ILE A 32 -14.63 -33.62 37.61
CA ILE A 32 -13.28 -34.14 37.94
C ILE A 32 -12.74 -35.42 37.25
N GLY A 33 -11.56 -35.31 36.60
CA GLY A 33 -10.88 -36.42 35.91
C GLY A 33 -9.42 -36.24 35.45
N LEU A 34 -8.66 -35.30 36.03
CA LEU A 34 -7.17 -35.18 35.98
C LEU A 34 -6.39 -35.51 34.68
N LYS A 35 -5.97 -34.47 33.94
CA LYS A 35 -4.52 -34.19 33.67
C LYS A 35 -4.29 -32.78 33.11
N GLN A 36 -3.07 -32.27 33.28
CA GLN A 36 -2.61 -30.93 32.88
C GLN A 36 -1.27 -31.04 32.12
N PRO A 37 -0.70 -29.96 31.54
CA PRO A 37 -0.65 -29.83 30.08
C PRO A 37 0.74 -30.07 29.47
N ALA A 38 0.76 -30.42 28.18
CA ALA A 38 1.97 -30.39 27.35
C ALA A 38 2.14 -29.04 26.64
N LYS A 39 3.39 -28.62 26.42
CA LYS A 39 3.75 -27.46 25.59
C LYS A 39 3.58 -27.78 24.09
N PRO A 40 3.49 -26.77 23.20
CA PRO A 40 3.04 -26.99 21.82
C PRO A 40 4.05 -27.79 21.00
N SER A 41 3.56 -28.84 20.34
CA SER A 41 4.26 -29.54 19.26
C SER A 41 4.26 -28.70 17.98
N GLN A 42 5.38 -28.68 17.28
CA GLN A 42 5.48 -28.09 15.94
C GLN A 42 4.58 -28.86 14.94
N PRO A 43 4.11 -28.22 13.84
CA PRO A 43 3.41 -28.94 12.79
C PRO A 43 4.32 -30.00 12.14
N LYS A 44 3.80 -31.22 11.96
CA LYS A 44 4.48 -32.31 11.24
C LYS A 44 4.89 -31.86 9.83
N THR A 45 6.00 -32.37 9.34
CA THR A 45 6.44 -32.11 7.97
C THR A 45 5.68 -33.00 6.97
N LEU A 46 5.58 -32.54 5.71
CA LEU A 46 4.83 -33.25 4.66
C LEU A 46 5.29 -34.71 4.48
N ALA A 47 6.60 -34.95 4.56
CA ALA A 47 7.20 -36.28 4.41
C ALA A 47 6.79 -37.28 5.53
N GLU A 48 6.51 -36.81 6.74
CA GLU A 48 5.98 -37.69 7.82
C GLU A 48 4.54 -38.11 7.54
N LEU A 49 3.72 -37.19 7.01
CA LEU A 49 2.34 -37.48 6.63
C LEU A 49 2.28 -38.42 5.43
N GLU A 50 3.18 -38.27 4.45
CA GLU A 50 3.32 -39.20 3.33
C GLU A 50 3.74 -40.61 3.78
N GLN A 51 4.66 -40.74 4.75
CA GLN A 51 4.99 -42.05 5.34
C GLN A 51 3.83 -42.67 6.14
N GLU A 52 3.09 -41.87 6.91
CA GLU A 52 1.95 -42.34 7.71
C GLU A 52 0.79 -42.82 6.83
N ILE A 53 0.58 -42.18 5.66
CA ILE A 53 -0.36 -42.63 4.63
C ILE A 53 0.16 -43.88 3.90
N ALA A 54 1.46 -43.93 3.53
CA ALA A 54 2.06 -45.09 2.87
C ALA A 54 1.98 -46.36 3.73
N ALA A 55 2.11 -46.23 5.06
CA ALA A 55 1.96 -47.34 6.00
C ALA A 55 0.52 -47.90 6.06
N GLN A 56 -0.50 -47.07 5.84
CA GLN A 56 -1.90 -47.51 5.82
C GLN A 56 -2.32 -48.16 4.48
N GLY A 57 -1.53 -47.96 3.40
CA GLY A 57 -1.82 -48.51 2.08
C GLY A 57 -1.58 -50.02 1.91
N GLN A 58 -0.90 -50.70 2.85
CA GLN A 58 -0.51 -52.11 2.71
C GLN A 58 -1.41 -53.09 3.49
N VAL A 59 -2.71 -53.15 3.16
CA VAL A 59 -3.61 -54.21 3.65
C VAL A 59 -4.47 -54.80 2.53
N SER A 60 -3.89 -55.72 1.75
CA SER A 60 -4.51 -57.01 1.33
C SER A 60 -3.84 -57.66 0.11
N SER A 61 -3.15 -58.79 0.30
CA SER A 61 -3.53 -60.09 -0.29
C SER A 61 -2.38 -61.11 -0.19
N ILE A 62 -2.61 -62.20 0.54
CA ILE A 62 -1.80 -63.42 0.44
C ILE A 62 -2.76 -64.56 0.11
N SER A 63 -2.61 -65.16 -1.07
CA SER A 63 -3.32 -66.37 -1.44
C SER A 63 -2.54 -67.62 -1.01
N HIS A 64 -3.20 -68.59 -0.40
CA HIS A 64 -2.62 -69.92 -0.18
C HIS A 64 -3.51 -71.04 -0.73
N GLN A 65 -2.87 -72.01 -1.35
CA GLN A 65 -3.48 -73.17 -2.00
C GLN A 65 -4.02 -74.17 -0.97
N LYS A 66 -5.06 -74.94 -1.33
CA LYS A 66 -5.50 -76.13 -0.57
C LYS A 66 -5.92 -77.29 -1.47
N ARG A 67 -5.35 -78.47 -1.19
CA ARG A 67 -5.80 -79.85 -1.52
C ARG A 67 -5.09 -80.80 -0.52
N PRO A 68 -5.54 -82.06 -0.32
CA PRO A 68 -6.92 -82.47 -0.05
C PRO A 68 -7.01 -83.51 1.11
N SER A 69 -8.21 -83.78 1.65
CA SER A 69 -8.47 -84.99 2.47
C SER A 69 -9.92 -85.48 2.30
N LYS A 70 -10.30 -86.60 2.96
CA LYS A 70 -11.35 -87.54 2.49
C LYS A 70 -12.64 -87.57 3.32
N ALA A 71 -13.74 -87.92 2.62
CA ALA A 71 -14.93 -88.64 3.09
C ALA A 71 -15.92 -87.86 4.02
N ASN A 72 -17.20 -88.22 4.17
CA ASN A 72 -17.98 -89.35 3.61
C ASN A 72 -19.50 -89.05 3.60
N ARG A 73 -20.25 -89.53 2.58
CA ARG A 73 -21.74 -89.73 2.49
C ARG A 73 -22.69 -88.54 2.82
N GLY A 74 -23.80 -88.31 2.10
CA GLY A 74 -24.30 -88.97 0.89
C GLY A 74 -25.76 -88.59 0.54
N VAL A 75 -26.28 -89.16 -0.56
CA VAL A 75 -27.69 -89.19 -1.04
C VAL A 75 -28.36 -87.82 -1.36
N GLY A 76 -28.70 -87.61 -2.63
CA GLY A 76 -29.39 -86.40 -3.11
C GLY A 76 -29.43 -86.33 -4.65
N THR A 77 -30.20 -87.23 -5.29
CA THR A 77 -30.07 -87.51 -6.72
C THR A 77 -30.92 -86.59 -7.61
N LYS A 78 -30.44 -86.35 -8.85
CA LYS A 78 -31.12 -85.75 -10.02
C LYS A 78 -31.17 -84.21 -10.10
N LEU A 79 -30.19 -83.64 -10.79
CA LEU A 79 -30.42 -82.99 -12.10
C LEU A 79 -29.11 -83.00 -12.89
N ILE A 80 -29.15 -83.41 -14.16
CA ILE A 80 -28.01 -83.49 -15.07
C ILE A 80 -28.39 -82.75 -16.36
N TRP A 81 -27.40 -82.18 -17.06
CA TRP A 81 -27.49 -81.56 -18.40
C TRP A 81 -28.07 -80.14 -18.51
N ILE A 82 -27.29 -79.13 -18.06
CA ILE A 82 -26.76 -78.09 -18.98
C ILE A 82 -25.31 -77.78 -18.54
N ALA A 83 -24.32 -78.46 -19.11
CA ALA A 83 -22.92 -78.34 -18.69
C ALA A 83 -21.91 -78.34 -19.88
N ILE A 84 -22.33 -77.84 -21.04
CA ILE A 84 -21.45 -77.58 -22.19
C ILE A 84 -21.77 -76.18 -22.73
N LEU A 85 -21.22 -75.15 -22.08
CA LEU A 85 -21.07 -73.80 -22.66
C LEU A 85 -20.18 -72.86 -21.82
N ILE A 86 -20.06 -73.06 -20.50
CA ILE A 86 -19.22 -72.24 -19.61
C ILE A 86 -18.05 -73.08 -19.10
N GLY A 87 -17.00 -73.19 -19.92
CA GLY A 87 -15.83 -74.05 -19.66
C GLY A 87 -14.49 -73.43 -20.07
N ILE A 88 -14.43 -72.11 -20.27
CA ILE A 88 -13.19 -71.40 -20.60
C ILE A 88 -12.40 -71.19 -19.29
N PRO A 89 -11.16 -71.68 -19.15
CA PRO A 89 -10.36 -71.44 -17.96
C PRO A 89 -10.08 -69.94 -17.80
N ALA A 90 -10.18 -69.41 -16.57
CA ALA A 90 -9.92 -68.00 -16.31
C ALA A 90 -8.51 -67.54 -16.78
N GLY A 91 -7.53 -68.45 -16.79
CA GLY A 91 -6.19 -68.19 -17.35
C GLY A 91 -6.18 -67.94 -18.87
N VAL A 92 -7.12 -68.51 -19.64
CA VAL A 92 -7.25 -68.23 -21.08
C VAL A 92 -7.82 -66.83 -21.30
N VAL A 93 -8.80 -66.40 -20.48
CA VAL A 93 -9.33 -65.03 -20.51
C VAL A 93 -8.22 -64.02 -20.15
N TRP A 94 -7.41 -64.34 -19.13
CA TRP A 94 -6.28 -63.50 -18.73
C TRP A 94 -5.22 -63.37 -19.84
N LEU A 95 -4.84 -64.47 -20.49
CA LEU A 95 -3.88 -64.45 -21.60
C LEU A 95 -4.42 -63.73 -22.84
N ALA A 96 -5.71 -63.86 -23.13
CA ALA A 96 -6.39 -63.18 -24.22
C ALA A 96 -6.56 -61.67 -23.98
N ASN A 97 -6.62 -61.24 -22.71
CA ASN A 97 -6.72 -59.85 -22.29
C ASN A 97 -5.35 -59.13 -22.15
N LEU A 98 -4.24 -59.78 -22.53
CA LEU A 98 -2.93 -59.14 -22.51
C LEU A 98 -2.85 -58.02 -23.59
N PRO A 99 -2.22 -56.86 -23.29
CA PRO A 99 -2.13 -55.72 -24.21
C PRO A 99 -1.11 -55.90 -25.36
N TYR A 100 -0.82 -57.15 -25.77
CA TYR A 100 0.07 -57.46 -26.89
C TYR A 100 -0.72 -57.50 -28.21
N PRO A 101 -0.44 -56.63 -29.20
CA PRO A 101 -1.25 -56.52 -30.43
C PRO A 101 -1.38 -57.83 -31.21
N ILE A 102 -0.32 -58.63 -31.28
CA ILE A 102 -0.28 -59.89 -32.05
C ILE A 102 -1.27 -60.92 -31.48
N ILE A 103 -1.28 -61.10 -30.15
CA ILE A 103 -2.23 -62.00 -29.47
C ILE A 103 -3.65 -61.45 -29.66
N ARG A 104 -3.82 -60.15 -29.40
CA ARG A 104 -5.13 -59.51 -29.35
C ARG A 104 -5.84 -59.48 -30.72
N ARG A 105 -5.13 -59.25 -31.82
CA ARG A 105 -5.70 -59.32 -33.19
C ARG A 105 -6.31 -60.69 -33.49
N THR A 106 -5.62 -61.76 -33.12
CA THR A 106 -6.11 -63.15 -33.28
C THR A 106 -7.36 -63.39 -32.44
N VAL A 107 -7.42 -62.85 -31.21
CA VAL A 107 -8.61 -62.94 -30.35
C VAL A 107 -9.79 -62.12 -30.92
N VAL A 108 -9.57 -60.90 -31.42
CA VAL A 108 -10.63 -60.08 -32.06
C VAL A 108 -11.29 -60.81 -33.23
N GLN A 109 -10.50 -61.51 -34.05
CA GLN A 109 -11.02 -62.22 -35.23
C GLN A 109 -11.76 -63.52 -34.89
N ASN A 110 -11.29 -64.28 -33.90
CA ASN A 110 -11.76 -65.66 -33.66
C ASN A 110 -12.63 -65.84 -32.40
N ALA A 111 -12.51 -64.94 -31.41
CA ALA A 111 -13.20 -65.03 -30.13
C ALA A 111 -13.41 -63.65 -29.47
N PRO A 112 -14.03 -62.65 -30.16
CA PRO A 112 -14.10 -61.26 -29.68
C PRO A 112 -14.80 -61.11 -28.32
N PHE A 113 -15.69 -62.04 -27.95
CA PHE A 113 -16.37 -62.05 -26.67
C PHE A 113 -15.41 -62.14 -25.46
N LEU A 114 -14.21 -62.71 -25.62
CA LEU A 114 -13.19 -62.79 -24.57
C LEU A 114 -12.66 -61.41 -24.16
N LEU A 115 -12.79 -60.41 -25.03
CA LEU A 115 -12.34 -59.04 -24.80
C LEU A 115 -13.43 -58.13 -24.21
N LEU A 116 -14.68 -58.61 -24.06
CA LEU A 116 -15.79 -57.80 -23.52
C LEU A 116 -15.48 -57.18 -22.14
N PRO A 117 -14.86 -57.85 -21.15
CA PRO A 117 -14.50 -57.21 -19.89
C PRO A 117 -13.47 -56.07 -20.07
N SER A 118 -12.56 -56.23 -21.03
CA SER A 118 -11.56 -55.23 -21.41
C SER A 118 -12.23 -53.99 -21.98
N TYR A 119 -13.14 -54.18 -22.96
CA TYR A 119 -13.89 -53.10 -23.58
C TYR A 119 -14.84 -52.41 -22.60
N MET A 120 -15.50 -53.15 -21.70
CA MET A 120 -16.36 -52.58 -20.66
C MET A 120 -15.58 -51.71 -19.66
N SER A 121 -14.39 -52.14 -19.24
CA SER A 121 -13.51 -51.33 -18.39
C SER A 121 -13.01 -50.07 -19.11
N MET A 122 -12.64 -50.20 -20.38
CA MET A 122 -12.22 -49.08 -21.23
C MET A 122 -13.36 -48.06 -21.44
N GLU A 123 -14.57 -48.52 -21.76
CA GLU A 123 -15.76 -47.69 -21.92
C GLU A 123 -16.16 -47.03 -20.59
N GLN A 124 -16.04 -47.73 -19.46
CA GLN A 124 -16.24 -47.15 -18.12
C GLN A 124 -15.27 -46.01 -17.87
N HIS A 125 -13.95 -46.23 -18.03
CA HIS A 125 -12.96 -45.18 -17.81
C HIS A 125 -13.12 -44.01 -18.79
N TYR A 126 -13.48 -44.27 -20.05
CA TYR A 126 -13.78 -43.22 -21.01
C TYR A 126 -15.02 -42.38 -20.61
N ARG A 127 -16.10 -43.02 -20.15
CA ARG A 127 -17.28 -42.31 -19.62
C ARG A 127 -16.98 -41.54 -18.34
N GLN A 128 -16.16 -42.09 -17.44
CA GLN A 128 -15.72 -41.41 -16.23
C GLN A 128 -14.87 -40.18 -16.58
N ALA A 129 -13.92 -40.31 -17.52
CA ALA A 129 -13.11 -39.19 -18.00
C ALA A 129 -13.94 -38.08 -18.65
N LEU A 130 -14.97 -38.41 -19.43
CA LEU A 130 -15.89 -37.40 -19.98
C LEU A 130 -16.69 -36.70 -18.88
N ALA A 131 -17.23 -37.44 -17.91
CA ALA A 131 -17.98 -36.86 -16.80
C ALA A 131 -17.11 -35.97 -15.89
N SER A 132 -15.83 -36.31 -15.68
CA SER A 132 -14.90 -35.51 -14.88
C SER A 132 -14.30 -34.33 -15.66
N ILE A 133 -14.11 -34.44 -16.99
CA ILE A 133 -13.59 -33.31 -17.79
C ILE A 133 -14.64 -32.20 -17.95
N GLU A 134 -15.92 -32.53 -18.11
CA GLU A 134 -17.02 -31.56 -18.13
C GLU A 134 -17.11 -30.78 -16.79
N GLN A 135 -16.89 -31.47 -15.66
CA GLN A 135 -16.83 -30.84 -14.34
C GLN A 135 -15.58 -29.96 -14.17
N ALA A 136 -14.40 -30.47 -14.56
CA ALA A 136 -13.16 -29.71 -14.52
C ALA A 136 -13.24 -28.45 -15.41
N GLU A 137 -13.77 -28.59 -16.62
CA GLU A 137 -14.00 -27.52 -17.58
C GLU A 137 -14.87 -26.42 -16.96
N TYR A 138 -16.07 -26.74 -16.44
CA TYR A 138 -16.95 -25.74 -15.83
C TYR A 138 -16.25 -24.92 -14.72
N LEU A 139 -15.53 -25.61 -13.83
CA LEU A 139 -14.88 -25.02 -12.66
C LEU A 139 -13.62 -24.21 -12.99
N ILE A 140 -12.85 -24.64 -13.99
CA ILE A 140 -11.61 -23.98 -14.45
C ILE A 140 -11.92 -22.86 -15.45
N GLU A 141 -12.97 -22.99 -16.26
CA GLU A 141 -13.38 -21.99 -17.25
C GLU A 141 -14.05 -20.78 -16.61
N LYS A 142 -14.92 -21.01 -15.63
CA LYS A 142 -15.80 -20.01 -15.01
C LYS A 142 -15.70 -20.02 -13.47
N PRO A 143 -14.47 -19.95 -12.90
CA PRO A 143 -14.30 -19.96 -11.45
C PRO A 143 -14.93 -18.72 -10.81
N THR A 144 -15.72 -18.95 -9.77
CA THR A 144 -16.25 -17.91 -8.86
C THR A 144 -15.40 -17.79 -7.59
N SER A 145 -14.69 -18.86 -7.21
CA SER A 145 -13.80 -18.92 -6.05
C SER A 145 -12.51 -19.69 -6.33
N ALA A 146 -11.49 -19.50 -5.48
CA ALA A 146 -10.28 -20.30 -5.51
C ALA A 146 -10.52 -21.78 -5.11
N ALA A 147 -11.61 -22.08 -4.40
CA ALA A 147 -12.01 -23.45 -4.11
C ALA A 147 -12.57 -24.16 -5.36
N ASP A 148 -13.23 -23.41 -6.26
CA ASP A 148 -13.71 -23.92 -7.54
C ASP A 148 -12.51 -24.38 -8.39
N LEU A 149 -11.47 -23.55 -8.47
CA LEU A 149 -10.22 -23.87 -9.16
C LEU A 149 -9.55 -25.13 -8.59
N ALA A 150 -9.48 -25.26 -7.27
CA ALA A 150 -8.89 -26.44 -6.61
C ALA A 150 -9.70 -27.72 -6.86
N LEU A 151 -11.03 -27.64 -6.82
CA LEU A 151 -11.92 -28.78 -7.10
C LEU A 151 -11.89 -29.14 -8.59
N GLY A 152 -11.81 -28.14 -9.48
CA GLY A 152 -11.62 -28.32 -10.91
C GLY A 152 -10.29 -29.01 -11.24
N GLU A 153 -9.19 -28.60 -10.60
CA GLU A 153 -7.91 -29.32 -10.70
C GLU A 153 -8.01 -30.77 -10.20
N GLN A 154 -8.71 -31.02 -9.09
CA GLN A 154 -8.94 -32.39 -8.60
C GLN A 154 -9.70 -33.24 -9.63
N GLN A 155 -10.76 -32.69 -10.24
CA GLN A 155 -11.50 -33.34 -11.33
C GLN A 155 -10.62 -33.54 -12.58
N LEU A 156 -9.68 -32.64 -12.84
CA LEU A 156 -8.72 -32.75 -13.94
C LEU A 156 -7.71 -33.89 -13.70
N GLN A 157 -7.23 -34.08 -12.47
CA GLN A 157 -6.37 -35.23 -12.12
C GLN A 157 -7.13 -36.56 -12.13
N GLN A 158 -8.41 -36.57 -11.72
CA GLN A 158 -9.28 -37.75 -11.91
C GLN A 158 -9.50 -38.07 -13.40
N THR A 159 -9.74 -37.04 -14.23
CA THR A 159 -9.81 -37.15 -15.70
C THR A 159 -8.53 -37.76 -16.26
N LYS A 160 -7.37 -37.24 -15.87
CA LYS A 160 -6.05 -37.72 -16.31
C LYS A 160 -5.85 -39.19 -15.96
N THR A 161 -6.13 -39.55 -14.70
CA THR A 161 -6.10 -40.95 -14.22
C THR A 161 -6.99 -41.86 -15.07
N HIS A 162 -8.20 -41.43 -15.42
CA HIS A 162 -9.09 -42.20 -16.29
C HIS A 162 -8.62 -42.28 -17.74
N LEU A 163 -8.06 -41.21 -18.31
CA LEU A 163 -7.52 -41.18 -19.68
C LEU A 163 -6.21 -41.96 -19.83
N ASP A 164 -5.39 -42.08 -18.78
CA ASP A 164 -4.13 -42.84 -18.81
C ASP A 164 -4.37 -44.36 -18.67
N ASN A 165 -5.47 -44.76 -18.02
CA ASN A 165 -5.97 -46.14 -18.03
C ASN A 165 -6.56 -46.57 -19.41
N LEU A 166 -6.63 -45.68 -20.41
CA LEU A 166 -7.07 -46.02 -21.77
C LEU A 166 -5.87 -46.45 -22.64
N PRO A 167 -5.74 -47.76 -22.98
CA PRO A 167 -4.54 -48.31 -23.61
C PRO A 167 -4.26 -47.70 -24.99
N VAL A 168 -3.14 -46.99 -25.10
CA VAL A 168 -2.79 -46.17 -26.28
C VAL A 168 -2.68 -47.00 -27.57
N GLY A 169 -2.23 -48.25 -27.48
CA GLY A 169 -2.09 -49.17 -28.62
C GLY A 169 -3.38 -49.82 -29.10
N LEU A 170 -4.50 -49.70 -28.37
CA LEU A 170 -5.79 -50.30 -28.76
C LEU A 170 -6.44 -49.62 -29.97
N VAL A 171 -6.00 -48.39 -30.26
CA VAL A 171 -6.57 -47.43 -31.22
C VAL A 171 -6.72 -47.99 -32.64
N ASN A 172 -5.76 -48.81 -33.11
CA ASN A 172 -5.77 -49.36 -34.47
C ASN A 172 -6.49 -50.73 -34.58
N ASP A 173 -6.79 -51.36 -33.44
CA ASP A 173 -7.33 -52.72 -33.34
C ASP A 173 -8.69 -52.70 -32.62
N TRP A 174 -9.52 -51.70 -32.93
CA TRP A 174 -10.86 -51.52 -32.37
C TRP A 174 -11.92 -51.94 -33.39
N PRO A 175 -12.75 -52.97 -33.10
CA PRO A 175 -13.76 -53.44 -34.05
C PRO A 175 -14.99 -52.52 -34.06
N GLU A 176 -15.45 -52.13 -35.24
CA GLU A 176 -16.68 -51.34 -35.45
C GLU A 176 -17.98 -52.13 -35.13
N TYR A 177 -17.89 -53.28 -34.47
CA TYR A 177 -19.03 -54.14 -34.14
C TYR A 177 -19.90 -53.54 -33.02
N LYS A 178 -20.83 -52.68 -33.41
CA LYS A 178 -21.93 -52.23 -32.57
C LYS A 178 -22.87 -53.40 -32.23
N TYR A 179 -22.70 -53.97 -31.03
CA TYR A 179 -23.62 -54.99 -30.52
C TYR A 179 -25.00 -54.37 -30.29
N TRP A 180 -26.06 -55.05 -30.74
CA TRP A 180 -27.46 -54.58 -30.65
C TRP A 180 -27.97 -54.31 -29.23
N TRP A 181 -27.25 -54.76 -28.20
CA TRP A 181 -27.53 -54.57 -26.78
C TRP A 181 -26.52 -53.65 -26.07
N TYR A 182 -25.52 -53.07 -26.75
CA TYR A 182 -24.51 -52.21 -26.13
C TYR A 182 -24.04 -51.07 -27.04
N ASP A 183 -24.28 -49.83 -26.61
CA ASP A 183 -23.88 -48.61 -27.32
C ASP A 183 -22.50 -48.13 -26.83
N TRP A 184 -21.44 -48.47 -27.57
CA TRP A 184 -20.08 -47.99 -27.34
C TRP A 184 -19.97 -46.49 -27.68
N ARG A 185 -19.38 -45.69 -26.78
CA ARG A 185 -19.11 -44.26 -27.00
C ARG A 185 -17.62 -43.94 -27.16
N PHE A 186 -16.72 -44.87 -26.85
CA PHE A 186 -15.30 -44.69 -27.10
C PHE A 186 -15.03 -44.33 -28.58
N SER A 187 -14.20 -43.32 -28.81
CA SER A 187 -13.66 -43.03 -30.14
C SER A 187 -12.24 -42.48 -30.04
N VAL A 188 -11.42 -42.79 -31.05
CA VAL A 188 -10.04 -42.30 -31.17
C VAL A 188 -9.99 -40.77 -31.25
N TYR A 189 -10.95 -40.18 -31.98
CA TYR A 189 -11.10 -38.74 -32.09
C TYR A 189 -11.44 -38.10 -30.74
N GLY A 190 -12.44 -38.66 -30.02
CA GLY A 190 -12.83 -38.18 -28.69
C GLY A 190 -11.73 -38.32 -27.63
N LEU A 191 -10.97 -39.43 -27.64
CA LEU A 191 -9.79 -39.59 -26.78
C LEU A 191 -8.73 -38.52 -27.03
N ASN A 192 -8.44 -38.22 -28.30
CA ASN A 192 -7.48 -37.19 -28.67
C ASN A 192 -7.99 -35.76 -28.40
N ALA A 193 -9.31 -35.54 -28.49
CA ALA A 193 -9.93 -34.28 -28.08
C ALA A 193 -9.84 -34.08 -26.57
N ALA A 194 -10.26 -35.07 -25.77
CA ALA A 194 -10.20 -35.03 -24.31
C ALA A 194 -8.75 -34.81 -23.80
N ARG A 195 -7.75 -35.50 -24.36
CA ARG A 195 -6.34 -35.29 -23.99
C ARG A 195 -5.82 -33.88 -24.33
N ARG A 196 -6.28 -33.26 -25.44
CA ARG A 196 -5.96 -31.86 -25.76
C ARG A 196 -6.63 -30.89 -24.79
N GLN A 197 -7.90 -31.14 -24.48
CA GLN A 197 -8.68 -30.33 -23.54
C GLN A 197 -8.08 -30.40 -22.13
N VAL A 198 -7.62 -31.58 -21.67
CA VAL A 198 -6.86 -31.69 -20.40
C VAL A 198 -5.64 -30.79 -20.42
N GLY A 199 -4.80 -30.82 -21.47
CA GLY A 199 -3.61 -29.96 -21.56
C GLY A 199 -3.94 -28.45 -21.60
N GLN A 200 -5.08 -28.06 -22.19
CA GLN A 200 -5.56 -26.67 -22.18
C GLN A 200 -6.03 -26.24 -20.78
N LEU A 201 -6.76 -27.11 -20.07
CA LEU A 201 -7.21 -26.87 -18.70
C LEU A 201 -6.04 -26.88 -17.70
N GLU A 202 -5.04 -27.76 -17.86
CA GLU A 202 -3.80 -27.76 -17.06
C GLU A 202 -3.04 -26.43 -17.22
N ALA A 203 -2.92 -25.92 -18.45
CA ALA A 203 -2.30 -24.63 -18.71
C ALA A 203 -3.10 -23.46 -18.10
N LYS A 204 -4.44 -23.53 -18.10
CA LYS A 204 -5.32 -22.51 -17.50
C LYS A 204 -5.25 -22.53 -15.96
N VAL A 205 -5.24 -23.71 -15.33
CA VAL A 205 -4.99 -23.86 -13.88
C VAL A 205 -3.62 -23.31 -13.49
N PHE A 206 -2.58 -23.56 -14.29
CA PHE A 206 -1.25 -23.00 -14.04
C PHE A 206 -1.24 -21.45 -14.10
N GLN A 207 -1.93 -20.85 -15.08
CA GLN A 207 -2.07 -19.38 -15.17
C GLN A 207 -2.84 -18.80 -13.98
N GLU A 208 -3.98 -19.40 -13.62
CA GLU A 208 -4.79 -18.98 -12.46
C GLU A 208 -4.01 -19.11 -11.14
N LYS A 209 -3.24 -20.20 -10.94
CA LYS A 209 -2.36 -20.36 -9.77
C LYS A 209 -1.29 -19.29 -9.68
N ASN A 210 -0.58 -19.01 -10.79
CA ASN A 210 0.46 -17.98 -10.80
C ASN A 210 -0.12 -16.59 -10.52
N ALA A 211 -1.28 -16.27 -11.10
CA ALA A 211 -1.98 -15.02 -10.83
C ALA A 211 -2.49 -14.92 -9.37
N GLN A 212 -2.94 -16.03 -8.79
CA GLN A 212 -3.35 -16.09 -7.38
C GLN A 212 -2.17 -15.92 -6.41
N THR A 213 -0.99 -16.46 -6.72
CA THR A 213 0.24 -16.16 -5.99
C THR A 213 0.58 -14.68 -6.07
N LEU A 214 0.58 -14.09 -7.28
CA LEU A 214 0.85 -12.66 -7.47
C LEU A 214 -0.17 -11.76 -6.72
N LEU A 215 -1.45 -12.14 -6.68
CA LEU A 215 -2.46 -11.41 -5.90
C LEU A 215 -2.12 -11.46 -4.41
N THR A 216 -1.85 -12.65 -3.86
CA THR A 216 -1.53 -12.83 -2.44
C THR A 216 -0.26 -12.07 -2.04
N ASP A 217 0.83 -12.24 -2.79
CA ASP A 217 2.13 -11.67 -2.49
C ASP A 217 2.11 -10.13 -2.56
N ASN A 218 1.51 -9.56 -3.61
CA ASN A 218 1.44 -8.10 -3.76
C ASN A 218 0.41 -7.46 -2.82
N SER A 219 -0.68 -8.14 -2.48
CA SER A 219 -1.60 -7.68 -1.42
C SER A 219 -0.91 -7.66 -0.06
N GLN A 220 -0.10 -8.67 0.26
CA GLN A 220 0.67 -8.70 1.50
C GLN A 220 1.78 -7.63 1.50
N ALA A 221 2.46 -7.41 0.37
CA ALA A 221 3.44 -6.33 0.23
C ALA A 221 2.80 -4.95 0.43
N LEU A 222 1.60 -4.73 -0.11
CA LEU A 222 0.83 -3.50 0.06
C LEU A 222 0.47 -3.24 1.53
N LEU A 223 -0.03 -4.27 2.23
CA LEU A 223 -0.34 -4.19 3.66
C LEU A 223 0.92 -3.94 4.52
N ASN A 224 2.03 -4.61 4.20
CA ASN A 224 3.31 -4.42 4.87
C ASN A 224 3.82 -2.99 4.69
N ALA A 225 3.78 -2.45 3.46
CA ALA A 225 4.22 -1.09 3.17
C ALA A 225 3.32 -0.03 3.85
N LYS A 226 1.99 -0.24 3.88
CA LYS A 226 1.06 0.58 4.64
C LYS A 226 1.38 0.58 6.14
N GLN A 227 1.72 -0.58 6.72
CA GLN A 227 2.14 -0.68 8.12
C GLN A 227 3.49 -0.02 8.39
N GLN A 228 4.50 -0.24 7.53
CA GLN A 228 5.82 0.40 7.62
C GLN A 228 5.68 1.93 7.60
N TYR A 229 4.87 2.47 6.69
CA TYR A 229 4.60 3.90 6.61
C TYR A 229 3.95 4.46 7.90
N GLN A 230 3.06 3.70 8.56
CA GLN A 230 2.42 4.10 9.80
C GLN A 230 3.37 4.12 11.02
N ILE A 231 4.33 3.19 11.09
CA ILE A 231 5.29 3.11 12.21
C ILE A 231 6.56 3.94 11.98
N ALA A 232 6.84 4.35 10.75
CA ALA A 232 8.02 5.12 10.37
C ALA A 232 8.06 6.49 11.07
N THR A 233 9.12 6.74 11.84
CA THR A 233 9.35 8.01 12.55
C THR A 233 10.18 9.01 11.76
N THR A 234 10.96 8.56 10.76
CA THR A 234 11.78 9.44 9.91
C THR A 234 11.17 9.64 8.52
N VAL A 235 11.52 10.78 7.90
CA VAL A 235 11.16 11.12 6.51
C VAL A 235 11.70 10.08 5.52
N THR A 236 12.92 9.58 5.75
CA THR A 236 13.57 8.58 4.88
C THR A 236 12.81 7.26 4.87
N ASP A 237 12.41 6.77 6.05
CA ASP A 237 11.71 5.48 6.18
C ASP A 237 10.30 5.59 5.57
N LYS A 238 9.60 6.70 5.81
CA LYS A 238 8.32 7.00 5.16
C LYS A 238 8.44 7.03 3.65
N LYS A 239 9.49 7.66 3.11
CA LYS A 239 9.74 7.71 1.67
C LYS A 239 9.99 6.33 1.06
N SER A 240 10.66 5.41 1.77
CA SER A 240 10.78 4.00 1.32
C SER A 240 9.40 3.35 1.27
N ALA A 241 8.68 3.34 2.40
CA ALA A 241 7.37 2.70 2.49
C ALA A 241 6.34 3.23 1.48
N ILE A 242 6.44 4.51 1.10
CA ILE A 242 5.65 5.12 0.00
C ILE A 242 6.01 4.52 -1.37
N ALA A 243 7.30 4.29 -1.65
CA ALA A 243 7.76 3.64 -2.88
C ALA A 243 7.38 2.16 -2.91
N ASP A 244 7.50 1.46 -1.78
CA ASP A 244 7.12 0.06 -1.63
C ASP A 244 5.60 -0.15 -1.81
N TRP A 245 4.76 0.76 -1.26
CA TRP A 245 3.31 0.74 -1.46
C TRP A 245 2.94 1.00 -2.93
N ARG A 246 3.59 1.96 -3.61
CA ARG A 246 3.42 2.15 -5.07
C ARG A 246 3.78 0.91 -5.86
N SER A 247 4.96 0.33 -5.61
CA SER A 247 5.42 -0.91 -6.23
C SER A 247 4.42 -2.07 -6.08
N ALA A 248 3.74 -2.15 -4.92
CA ALA A 248 2.70 -3.15 -4.70
C ALA A 248 1.38 -2.84 -5.43
N LEU A 249 0.98 -1.55 -5.56
CA LEU A 249 -0.16 -1.14 -6.38
C LEU A 249 0.06 -1.44 -7.87
N ASP A 250 1.24 -1.07 -8.39
CA ASP A 250 1.60 -1.24 -9.80
C ASP A 250 1.58 -2.73 -10.18
N LYS A 251 2.16 -3.61 -9.34
CA LYS A 251 2.15 -5.06 -9.53
C LYS A 251 0.78 -5.73 -9.37
N LEU A 252 -0.15 -5.13 -8.63
CA LEU A 252 -1.55 -5.59 -8.59
C LEU A 252 -2.29 -5.24 -9.89
N GLU A 253 -1.91 -4.15 -10.56
CA GLU A 253 -2.45 -3.72 -11.85
C GLU A 253 -1.90 -4.55 -13.03
N GLU A 254 -0.69 -5.10 -12.89
CA GLU A 254 -0.07 -6.06 -13.83
C GLU A 254 -0.72 -7.45 -13.84
N ILE A 255 -1.58 -7.81 -12.87
CA ILE A 255 -2.17 -9.16 -12.79
C ILE A 255 -3.19 -9.38 -13.92
N PRO A 256 -3.04 -10.42 -14.77
CA PRO A 256 -3.84 -10.56 -15.98
C PRO A 256 -5.35 -10.71 -15.71
N GLY A 257 -6.14 -9.70 -16.11
CA GLY A 257 -7.58 -9.58 -15.80
C GLY A 257 -8.50 -10.70 -16.32
N GLN A 258 -8.02 -11.56 -17.23
CA GLN A 258 -8.72 -12.78 -17.62
C GLN A 258 -8.75 -13.86 -16.52
N THR A 259 -7.87 -13.76 -15.51
CA THR A 259 -7.83 -14.67 -14.35
C THR A 259 -8.82 -14.25 -13.26
N LEU A 260 -9.24 -15.18 -12.39
CA LEU A 260 -10.02 -14.86 -11.19
C LEU A 260 -9.24 -13.88 -10.29
N ALA A 261 -7.95 -14.13 -10.11
CA ALA A 261 -7.09 -13.27 -9.31
C ALA A 261 -6.96 -11.86 -9.89
N GLY A 262 -6.82 -11.71 -11.21
CA GLY A 262 -6.78 -10.40 -11.88
C GLY A 262 -8.09 -9.62 -11.75
N ARG A 263 -9.25 -10.28 -11.89
CA ARG A 263 -10.56 -9.64 -11.62
C ARG A 263 -10.67 -9.17 -10.17
N THR A 264 -10.21 -9.98 -9.21
CA THR A 264 -10.20 -9.63 -7.79
C THR A 264 -9.27 -8.45 -7.50
N ALA A 265 -8.06 -8.46 -8.06
CA ALA A 265 -7.10 -7.36 -7.95
C ALA A 265 -7.70 -6.05 -8.47
N GLN A 266 -8.25 -6.06 -9.69
CA GLN A 266 -8.87 -4.88 -10.32
C GLN A 266 -10.04 -4.31 -9.50
N ASN A 267 -10.93 -5.18 -8.99
CA ASN A 267 -12.04 -4.77 -8.12
C ASN A 267 -11.58 -4.13 -6.79
N GLN A 268 -10.40 -4.51 -6.29
CA GLN A 268 -9.81 -3.96 -5.06
C GLN A 268 -8.91 -2.75 -5.32
N LEU A 269 -8.35 -2.63 -6.54
CA LEU A 269 -7.35 -1.63 -6.91
C LEU A 269 -7.83 -0.20 -6.68
N ASP A 270 -9.10 0.09 -7.00
CA ASP A 270 -9.74 1.38 -6.77
C ASP A 270 -9.84 1.74 -5.28
N ALA A 271 -10.04 0.75 -4.40
CA ALA A 271 -10.00 0.96 -2.95
C ALA A 271 -8.57 1.26 -2.48
N TYR A 272 -7.61 0.45 -2.92
CA TYR A 272 -6.21 0.63 -2.55
C TYR A 272 -5.60 1.95 -3.09
N LYS A 273 -5.99 2.40 -4.29
CA LYS A 273 -5.61 3.70 -4.86
C LYS A 273 -6.23 4.88 -4.10
N ARG A 274 -7.46 4.75 -3.57
CA ARG A 274 -8.06 5.74 -2.64
C ARG A 274 -7.33 5.77 -1.30
N ASP A 275 -7.15 4.61 -0.67
CA ASP A 275 -6.39 4.47 0.59
C ASP A 275 -4.99 5.09 0.51
N PHE A 276 -4.27 4.84 -0.59
CA PHE A 276 -2.98 5.45 -0.84
C PHE A 276 -3.07 6.98 -0.99
N LYS A 277 -4.05 7.49 -1.75
CA LYS A 277 -4.24 8.95 -1.89
C LYS A 277 -4.57 9.62 -0.54
N GLU A 278 -5.38 8.98 0.29
CA GLU A 278 -5.75 9.48 1.62
C GLU A 278 -4.54 9.47 2.58
N VAL A 279 -3.86 8.33 2.73
CA VAL A 279 -2.81 8.14 3.74
C VAL A 279 -1.46 8.76 3.33
N VAL A 280 -1.13 8.77 2.03
CA VAL A 280 0.16 9.23 1.50
C VAL A 280 0.05 10.55 0.73
N GLY A 281 -1.07 10.82 0.05
CA GLY A 281 -1.27 12.09 -0.64
C GLY A 281 -1.25 13.28 0.32
N LEU A 282 -1.84 13.13 1.51
CA LEU A 282 -1.75 14.11 2.61
C LEU A 282 -0.32 14.30 3.16
N ALA A 283 0.60 13.36 2.91
CA ALA A 283 1.91 13.32 3.57
C ALA A 283 3.03 13.92 2.73
N ALA A 284 3.12 13.55 1.45
CA ALA A 284 4.09 14.16 0.52
C ALA A 284 3.78 15.65 0.28
N GLY A 285 2.51 16.05 0.38
CA GLY A 285 2.10 17.45 0.51
C GLY A 285 2.64 18.08 1.81
N ASN A 286 2.30 17.50 2.97
CA ASN A 286 2.73 17.98 4.28
C ASN A 286 4.24 18.19 4.40
N GLU A 287 5.09 17.28 3.90
CA GLU A 287 6.55 17.45 4.01
C GLU A 287 7.04 18.68 3.23
N ARG A 288 6.53 18.92 2.02
CA ARG A 288 6.85 20.13 1.24
C ARG A 288 6.29 21.39 1.92
N VAL A 289 5.06 21.34 2.41
CA VAL A 289 4.36 22.48 3.00
C VAL A 289 4.95 22.84 4.37
N SER A 290 5.27 21.87 5.21
CA SER A 290 6.01 22.03 6.48
C SER A 290 7.41 22.60 6.25
N ALA A 291 8.11 22.17 5.19
CA ALA A 291 9.40 22.78 4.82
C ALA A 291 9.26 24.25 4.38
N LEU A 292 8.20 24.60 3.63
CA LEU A 292 7.90 25.99 3.25
C LEU A 292 7.56 26.86 4.46
N ILE A 293 6.70 26.37 5.37
CA ILE A 293 6.33 27.05 6.62
C ILE A 293 7.56 27.23 7.52
N THR A 294 8.35 26.17 7.73
CA THR A 294 9.57 26.20 8.56
C THR A 294 10.59 27.20 8.00
N ALA A 295 10.82 27.21 6.68
CA ALA A 295 11.71 28.19 6.06
C ALA A 295 11.18 29.63 6.21
N ALA A 296 9.88 29.85 6.03
CA ALA A 296 9.27 31.17 6.24
C ALA A 296 9.38 31.64 7.71
N GLN A 297 9.24 30.74 8.68
CA GLN A 297 9.48 31.01 10.10
C GLN A 297 10.95 31.35 10.38
N GLN A 298 11.91 30.71 9.71
CA GLN A 298 13.34 31.08 9.81
C GLN A 298 13.64 32.47 9.23
N PHE A 299 13.13 32.79 8.04
CA PHE A 299 13.34 34.11 7.41
C PHE A 299 12.68 35.25 8.21
N SER A 300 11.45 35.05 8.69
CA SER A 300 10.77 36.02 9.56
C SER A 300 11.46 36.19 10.92
N TRP A 301 12.01 35.12 11.51
CA TRP A 301 12.81 35.24 12.73
C TRP A 301 14.11 36.05 12.50
N GLN A 302 14.80 35.83 11.37
CA GLN A 302 15.96 36.64 11.00
C GLN A 302 15.59 38.11 10.80
N ALA A 303 14.49 38.39 10.10
CA ALA A 303 13.97 39.75 9.89
C ALA A 303 13.60 40.44 11.22
N ALA A 304 12.87 39.72 12.10
CA ALA A 304 12.47 40.20 13.42
C ALA A 304 13.65 40.36 14.40
N LYS A 305 14.75 39.64 14.19
CA LYS A 305 16.00 39.81 14.94
C LYS A 305 16.81 40.99 14.42
N ALA A 306 16.90 41.16 13.10
CA ALA A 306 17.62 42.26 12.47
C ALA A 306 16.97 43.63 12.73
N GLY A 307 15.64 43.72 12.77
CA GLY A 307 14.90 44.95 13.09
C GLY A 307 14.80 45.31 14.57
N GLN A 308 15.65 44.75 15.45
CA GLN A 308 15.74 45.11 16.86
C GLN A 308 16.79 46.17 17.10
N ASN A 309 16.52 47.06 18.06
CA ASN A 309 17.39 48.17 18.47
C ASN A 309 17.63 49.22 17.35
N PRO A 310 16.57 49.82 16.76
CA PRO A 310 16.71 50.98 15.88
C PRO A 310 17.31 52.19 16.64
N PRO A 311 17.90 53.18 15.93
CA PRO A 311 17.83 53.42 14.49
C PRO A 311 18.65 52.43 13.65
N HIS A 312 18.22 52.24 12.41
CA HIS A 312 18.94 51.49 11.37
C HIS A 312 18.99 52.35 10.10
N THR A 313 20.04 52.18 9.31
CA THR A 313 20.20 52.84 8.01
C THR A 313 19.19 52.34 6.97
N VAL A 314 19.03 53.08 5.87
CA VAL A 314 18.17 52.69 4.74
C VAL A 314 18.51 51.26 4.24
N THR A 315 19.80 50.94 4.13
CA THR A 315 20.32 49.65 3.67
C THR A 315 20.00 48.50 4.62
N GLU A 316 20.08 48.73 5.93
CA GLU A 316 19.71 47.73 6.94
C GLU A 316 18.19 47.49 6.93
N TRP A 317 17.37 48.54 6.81
CA TRP A 317 15.93 48.39 6.62
C TRP A 317 15.57 47.65 5.33
N GLU A 318 16.32 47.85 4.24
CA GLU A 318 16.14 47.13 2.97
C GLU A 318 16.48 45.64 3.12
N GLN A 319 17.54 45.29 3.87
CA GLN A 319 17.84 43.89 4.20
C GLN A 319 16.71 43.24 5.02
N ILE A 320 16.14 43.97 6.00
CA ILE A 320 14.99 43.52 6.78
C ILE A 320 13.74 43.36 5.89
N GLU A 321 13.50 44.28 4.95
CA GLU A 321 12.40 44.24 3.97
C GLU A 321 12.48 42.99 3.09
N ASN A 322 13.69 42.65 2.61
CA ASN A 322 13.94 41.46 1.80
C ASN A 322 13.71 40.15 2.59
N LEU A 323 14.15 40.07 3.84
CA LEU A 323 13.93 38.89 4.69
C LEU A 323 12.45 38.63 4.98
N TRP A 324 11.65 39.68 5.24
CA TRP A 324 10.18 39.55 5.35
C TRP A 324 9.54 39.12 4.03
N SER A 325 9.97 39.70 2.92
CA SER A 325 9.45 39.39 1.58
C SER A 325 9.70 37.93 1.20
N GLU A 326 10.88 37.39 1.50
CA GLU A 326 11.22 35.98 1.25
C GLU A 326 10.40 35.01 2.12
N ALA A 327 10.09 35.38 3.37
CA ALA A 327 9.17 34.61 4.21
C ALA A 327 7.75 34.55 3.59
N ILE A 328 7.25 35.68 3.10
CA ILE A 328 5.94 35.80 2.43
C ILE A 328 5.91 34.98 1.13
N ASN A 329 6.97 35.05 0.31
CA ASN A 329 7.08 34.32 -0.96
C ASN A 329 7.06 32.79 -0.79
N ARG A 330 7.53 32.29 0.35
CA ARG A 330 7.48 30.84 0.68
C ARG A 330 6.10 30.38 1.09
N LEU A 331 5.39 31.17 1.90
CA LEU A 331 4.00 30.87 2.27
C LEU A 331 3.05 30.91 1.06
N LYS A 332 3.29 31.81 0.11
CA LYS A 332 2.50 31.91 -1.14
C LYS A 332 2.70 30.74 -2.14
N GLN A 333 3.60 29.79 -1.85
CA GLN A 333 3.77 28.55 -2.62
C GLN A 333 2.92 27.37 -2.11
N ILE A 334 2.14 27.57 -1.03
CA ILE A 334 1.31 26.53 -0.42
C ILE A 334 -0.06 26.53 -1.13
N SER A 335 -0.42 25.39 -1.74
CA SER A 335 -1.68 25.22 -2.48
C SER A 335 -2.88 25.31 -1.53
N SER A 336 -3.98 25.91 -2.00
CA SER A 336 -5.27 25.91 -1.31
C SER A 336 -5.92 24.51 -1.22
N GLU A 337 -5.37 23.52 -1.92
CA GLU A 337 -5.75 22.11 -1.81
C GLU A 337 -5.26 21.46 -0.50
N ASP A 338 -4.17 21.96 0.10
CA ASP A 338 -3.74 21.57 1.45
C ASP A 338 -4.48 22.43 2.49
N LEU A 339 -5.69 22.01 2.84
CA LEU A 339 -6.58 22.77 3.73
C LEU A 339 -5.97 23.10 5.10
N VAL A 340 -5.04 22.27 5.60
CA VAL A 340 -4.41 22.46 6.92
C VAL A 340 -3.24 23.43 6.81
N GLY A 341 -2.30 23.15 5.90
CA GLY A 341 -1.12 23.99 5.71
C GLY A 341 -1.45 25.36 5.14
N TYR A 342 -2.47 25.46 4.27
CA TYR A 342 -2.98 26.74 3.76
C TYR A 342 -3.58 27.60 4.88
N ALA A 343 -4.34 27.02 5.82
CA ALA A 343 -4.91 27.75 6.94
C ALA A 343 -3.82 28.32 7.88
N GLU A 344 -2.75 27.58 8.15
CA GLU A 344 -1.59 28.10 8.87
C GLU A 344 -0.86 29.19 8.07
N ALA A 345 -0.63 28.95 6.77
CA ALA A 345 0.04 29.90 5.88
C ALA A 345 -0.66 31.26 5.81
N GLN A 346 -2.00 31.29 5.70
CA GLN A 346 -2.77 32.54 5.69
C GLN A 346 -2.64 33.33 7.00
N LYS A 347 -2.61 32.65 8.15
CA LYS A 347 -2.41 33.28 9.47
C LYS A 347 -1.01 33.90 9.59
N LEU A 348 0.01 33.22 9.08
CA LEU A 348 1.38 33.73 9.06
C LEU A 348 1.53 34.88 8.05
N LEU A 349 0.92 34.78 6.87
CA LEU A 349 0.93 35.82 5.84
C LEU A 349 0.38 37.16 6.36
N ALA A 350 -0.80 37.18 6.97
CA ALA A 350 -1.37 38.40 7.54
C ALA A 350 -0.44 39.06 8.59
N THR A 351 0.31 38.25 9.34
CA THR A 351 1.30 38.72 10.32
C THR A 351 2.53 39.30 9.61
N TYR A 352 3.06 38.60 8.62
CA TYR A 352 4.31 38.96 7.94
C TYR A 352 4.13 40.15 7.00
N GLU A 353 3.00 40.27 6.31
CA GLU A 353 2.67 41.41 5.45
C GLU A 353 2.48 42.70 6.27
N SER A 354 1.91 42.61 7.48
CA SER A 354 1.86 43.72 8.44
C SER A 354 3.25 44.17 8.89
N ASN A 355 4.14 43.21 9.20
CA ASN A 355 5.53 43.53 9.59
C ASN A 355 6.32 44.13 8.42
N LEU A 356 6.15 43.61 7.19
CA LEU A 356 6.73 44.15 5.97
C LEU A 356 6.27 45.60 5.72
N GLY A 357 4.99 45.90 5.94
CA GLY A 357 4.44 47.25 5.85
C GLY A 357 5.10 48.22 6.83
N GLN A 358 5.25 47.81 8.10
CA GLN A 358 5.94 48.61 9.12
C GLN A 358 7.42 48.87 8.78
N VAL A 359 8.12 47.87 8.23
CA VAL A 359 9.52 48.01 7.79
C VAL A 359 9.64 48.97 6.61
N LYS A 360 8.75 48.89 5.63
CA LYS A 360 8.70 49.82 4.48
C LYS A 360 8.51 51.27 4.93
N VAL A 361 7.58 51.52 5.86
CA VAL A 361 7.36 52.87 6.44
C VAL A 361 8.62 53.37 7.15
N ARG A 362 9.30 52.53 7.94
CA ARG A 362 10.55 52.92 8.62
C ARG A 362 11.71 53.19 7.65
N ARG A 363 11.85 52.39 6.58
CA ARG A 363 12.85 52.64 5.54
C ARG A 363 12.62 53.99 4.85
N GLN A 364 11.37 54.33 4.58
CA GLN A 364 11.00 55.61 3.96
C GLN A 364 11.29 56.78 4.89
N ALA A 365 10.84 56.72 6.15
CA ALA A 365 11.10 57.76 7.15
C ALA A 365 12.61 57.99 7.39
N GLU A 366 13.42 56.92 7.43
CA GLU A 366 14.88 57.01 7.47
C GLU A 366 15.44 57.70 6.22
N ALA A 367 15.04 57.29 5.02
CA ALA A 367 15.53 57.87 3.76
C ALA A 367 15.18 59.36 3.61
N ASP A 368 13.93 59.74 3.90
CA ASP A 368 13.47 61.13 3.84
C ASP A 368 14.15 62.01 4.91
N SER A 369 14.37 61.46 6.11
CA SER A 369 15.10 62.12 7.19
C SER A 369 16.58 62.34 6.86
N VAL A 370 17.25 61.33 6.30
CA VAL A 370 18.64 61.43 5.83
C VAL A 370 18.75 62.46 4.71
N GLN A 371 17.81 62.47 3.75
CA GLN A 371 17.77 63.46 2.68
C GLN A 371 17.52 64.88 3.21
N ALA A 372 16.58 65.07 4.13
CA ALA A 372 16.30 66.37 4.74
C ALA A 372 17.49 66.90 5.55
N PHE A 373 18.18 66.02 6.29
CA PHE A 373 19.40 66.34 7.03
C PHE A 373 20.54 66.77 6.09
N PHE A 374 20.79 66.04 4.99
CA PHE A 374 21.80 66.44 4.01
C PHE A 374 21.48 67.77 3.32
N MET A 375 20.19 68.04 3.02
CA MET A 375 19.77 69.36 2.50
C MET A 375 20.05 70.47 3.52
N ALA A 376 19.70 70.26 4.79
CA ALA A 376 20.01 71.22 5.87
C ALA A 376 21.53 71.49 6.00
N GLN A 377 22.38 70.45 5.91
CA GLN A 377 23.83 70.62 5.96
C GLN A 377 24.33 71.50 4.81
N ARG A 378 23.87 71.26 3.57
CA ARG A 378 24.25 72.08 2.41
C ARG A 378 23.73 73.51 2.50
N GLU A 379 22.56 73.71 3.09
CA GLU A 379 22.03 75.06 3.36
C GLU A 379 22.85 75.79 4.45
N ILE A 380 23.33 75.08 5.48
CA ILE A 380 24.26 75.61 6.50
C ILE A 380 25.61 75.99 5.87
N GLU A 381 26.19 75.13 5.03
CA GLU A 381 27.45 75.41 4.31
C GLU A 381 27.32 76.64 3.41
N SER A 382 26.24 76.72 2.63
CA SER A 382 25.91 77.86 1.78
C SER A 382 25.69 79.15 2.57
N LEU A 383 25.03 79.07 3.74
CA LEU A 383 24.88 80.19 4.66
C LEU A 383 26.26 80.67 5.16
N MET A 384 27.08 79.77 5.70
CA MET A 384 28.41 80.09 6.23
C MET A 384 29.33 80.71 5.17
N ALA A 385 29.31 80.19 3.94
CA ALA A 385 30.06 80.75 2.81
C ALA A 385 29.55 82.12 2.33
N SER A 386 28.34 82.53 2.72
CA SER A 386 27.72 83.79 2.32
C SER A 386 27.80 84.92 3.35
N ILE A 387 28.34 84.67 4.54
CA ILE A 387 28.53 85.69 5.58
C ILE A 387 29.77 86.53 5.24
N PRO A 388 29.64 87.85 5.02
CA PRO A 388 30.78 88.71 4.70
C PRO A 388 31.70 88.92 5.92
N THR A 389 33.00 89.12 5.65
CA THR A 389 34.02 89.38 6.67
C THR A 389 33.95 90.77 7.30
N ASP A 390 33.32 91.75 6.65
CA ASP A 390 32.97 93.04 7.26
C ASP A 390 31.52 93.01 7.79
N PRO A 391 31.30 93.12 9.11
CA PRO A 391 29.97 93.16 9.72
C PRO A 391 29.04 94.26 9.19
N LYS A 392 29.57 95.33 8.56
CA LYS A 392 28.76 96.41 7.98
C LYS A 392 27.96 95.97 6.75
N ASN A 393 28.41 94.92 6.05
CA ASN A 393 27.78 94.42 4.83
C ASN A 393 26.81 93.24 5.10
N LEU A 394 26.48 92.99 6.37
CA LEU A 394 25.69 91.84 6.81
C LEU A 394 24.19 92.02 6.55
N ASP A 395 23.68 91.41 5.46
CA ASP A 395 22.24 91.31 5.22
C ASP A 395 21.59 90.33 6.23
N ARG A 396 21.06 90.91 7.32
CA ARG A 396 20.32 90.16 8.34
C ARG A 396 19.08 89.47 7.80
N ASN A 397 18.34 90.10 6.88
CA ASN A 397 17.05 89.58 6.40
C ASN A 397 17.26 88.33 5.55
N ARG A 398 18.30 88.34 4.69
CA ARG A 398 18.76 87.15 3.97
C ARG A 398 19.15 86.03 4.93
N ILE A 399 19.94 86.31 5.96
CA ILE A 399 20.39 85.29 6.93
C ILE A 399 19.20 84.71 7.71
N ILE A 400 18.26 85.54 8.14
CA ILE A 400 17.00 85.13 8.79
C ILE A 400 16.20 84.20 7.86
N SER A 401 16.10 84.52 6.57
CA SER A 401 15.42 83.68 5.57
C SER A 401 16.14 82.35 5.32
N GLN A 402 17.48 82.34 5.25
CA GLN A 402 18.27 81.11 5.10
C GLN A 402 18.18 80.23 6.37
N LEU A 403 18.16 80.82 7.57
CA LEU A 403 17.96 80.09 8.82
C LEU A 403 16.56 79.47 8.92
N HIS A 404 15.51 80.15 8.46
CA HIS A 404 14.18 79.54 8.31
C HIS A 404 14.20 78.33 7.37
N GLY A 405 14.93 78.38 6.25
CA GLY A 405 15.13 77.22 5.36
C GLY A 405 15.73 76.03 6.10
N ILE A 406 16.88 76.25 6.75
CA ILE A 406 17.60 75.24 7.53
C ILE A 406 16.71 74.62 8.62
N ILE A 407 15.97 75.45 9.38
CA ILE A 407 15.02 74.99 10.41
C ILE A 407 13.93 74.11 9.78
N ASN A 408 13.30 74.57 8.69
CA ASN A 408 12.25 73.82 7.99
C ASN A 408 12.73 72.49 7.38
N GLN A 409 14.02 72.33 7.09
CA GLN A 409 14.58 71.02 6.69
C GLN A 409 14.83 70.12 7.90
N LEU A 410 15.41 70.65 8.98
CA LEU A 410 15.74 69.89 10.19
C LEU A 410 14.48 69.42 10.96
N GLU A 411 13.38 70.17 10.89
CA GLU A 411 12.09 69.78 11.49
C GLU A 411 11.41 68.59 10.78
N LYS A 412 11.84 68.25 9.56
CA LYS A 412 11.36 67.04 8.84
C LYS A 412 12.05 65.75 9.30
N VAL A 413 13.10 65.84 10.11
CA VAL A 413 13.88 64.67 10.54
C VAL A 413 13.13 63.91 11.63
N GLU A 414 12.60 62.74 11.27
CA GLU A 414 11.74 61.94 12.14
C GLU A 414 12.48 61.29 13.31
N LYS A 415 11.76 61.12 14.42
CA LYS A 415 12.29 60.50 15.64
C LYS A 415 12.51 59.00 15.46
N GLY A 416 13.74 58.56 15.74
CA GLY A 416 14.14 57.14 15.62
C GLY A 416 14.86 56.81 14.31
N THR A 417 15.23 57.83 13.53
CA THR A 417 16.14 57.75 12.39
C THR A 417 17.60 57.95 12.82
N THR A 418 18.56 57.51 12.01
CA THR A 418 20.00 57.55 12.37
C THR A 418 20.51 58.99 12.58
N VAL A 419 20.02 59.93 11.77
CA VAL A 419 20.40 61.35 11.79
C VAL A 419 19.70 62.17 12.88
N TYR A 420 18.64 61.66 13.50
CA TYR A 420 17.75 62.43 14.41
C TYR A 420 18.48 63.21 15.49
N LEU A 421 19.39 62.57 16.24
CA LEU A 421 20.11 63.23 17.34
C LEU A 421 20.99 64.39 16.85
N LYS A 422 21.61 64.26 15.67
CA LYS A 422 22.44 65.32 15.09
C LYS A 422 21.60 66.43 14.46
N ALA A 423 20.44 66.08 13.88
CA ALA A 423 19.48 67.06 13.38
C ALA A 423 18.96 67.95 14.51
N GLN A 424 18.61 67.37 15.68
CA GLN A 424 18.16 68.13 16.86
C GLN A 424 19.25 69.06 17.42
N GLU A 425 20.51 68.65 17.41
CA GLU A 425 21.65 69.51 17.78
C GLU A 425 21.75 70.72 16.84
N LEU A 426 21.70 70.52 15.53
CA LEU A 426 21.71 71.59 14.53
C LEU A 426 20.45 72.48 14.61
N LEU A 427 19.28 71.89 14.89
CA LEU A 427 18.01 72.62 15.01
C LEU A 427 18.03 73.57 16.20
N LEU A 428 18.60 73.15 17.34
CA LEU A 428 18.83 74.00 18.50
C LEU A 428 19.83 75.12 18.18
N SER A 429 20.93 74.81 17.49
CA SER A 429 21.91 75.82 17.06
C SER A 429 21.31 76.87 16.11
N ALA A 430 20.53 76.43 15.11
CA ALA A 430 19.87 77.31 14.15
C ALA A 430 18.81 78.20 14.84
N ASN A 431 17.96 77.63 15.70
CA ASN A 431 16.99 78.38 16.50
C ASN A 431 17.65 79.41 17.42
N ASN A 432 18.75 79.05 18.07
CA ASN A 432 19.49 79.99 18.92
C ASN A 432 20.14 81.11 18.10
N LYS A 433 20.64 80.82 16.89
CA LYS A 433 21.21 81.85 16.01
C LYS A 433 20.13 82.77 15.44
N PHE A 434 18.97 82.23 15.10
CA PHE A 434 17.81 82.99 14.63
C PHE A 434 17.34 84.01 15.67
N LYS A 435 17.20 83.59 16.94
CA LYS A 435 16.85 84.45 18.09
C LYS A 435 17.89 85.54 18.44
N GLN A 436 19.09 85.49 17.86
CA GLN A 436 20.12 86.54 17.99
C GLN A 436 20.07 87.60 16.86
N LEU A 437 19.23 87.40 15.85
CA LEU A 437 19.16 88.24 14.66
C LEU A 437 17.84 89.01 14.54
N GLN A 438 16.77 88.48 15.16
CA GLN A 438 15.60 89.24 15.61
C GLN A 438 16.00 90.32 16.64
#